data_AF-A0A167S4W9-F1
#
_entry.id   AF-A0A167S4W9-F1
#
_cell.length_a   1.000
_cell.length_b   1.000
_cell.length_c   1.000
_cell.angle_alpha   90.00
_cell.angle_beta   90.00
_cell.angle_gamma   90.00
#
_symmetry.space_group_name_H-M   'P 1'
#
loop_
_entity.id
_entity.type
_entity.pdbx_description
1 polymer ?
#
loop_
_entity_poly.entity_id
_entity_poly.type
_entity_poly.pdbx_seq_one_letter_code
_entity_poly.pdbx_strand_id
1 'polypeptide(L)'
;MPVNPVAENVFGTIGTICWCIQLIPQVWKSWRDKSTYGLSPFMVLTWAASALPLGVYNIVLNTNIPLILQPQLFGTLAAVCWVQCLYYDRHLSLRKAIFAFFAFLAVVGGLQVAFVFAVRHGLDEGNGRPLQFFGVMTVVLIFGGLLPQFYEIWKLKEVLGISMAFMVIDGLGGVFSTLSLAFKDSIDPLLAFSYISVIVRILCIDQP
;
A
#
# COMPACT_ATOMS: atom_id res chain seq x y z
N MET A 1 4.40 -22.81 11.59
CA MET A 1 5.66 -23.03 10.84
C MET A 1 6.82 -22.71 11.78
N PRO A 2 8.04 -23.22 11.56
CA PRO A 2 9.17 -22.81 12.37
C PRO A 2 9.47 -21.32 12.15
N VAL A 3 9.80 -20.63 13.24
CA VAL A 3 10.28 -19.25 13.20
C VAL A 3 11.58 -19.22 12.40
N ASN A 4 11.65 -18.38 11.37
CA ASN A 4 12.83 -18.25 10.53
C ASN A 4 13.01 -16.79 10.09
N PRO A 5 13.84 -16.01 10.79
CA PRO A 5 14.05 -14.60 10.48
C PRO A 5 14.61 -14.36 9.06
N VAL A 6 15.41 -15.29 8.54
CA VAL A 6 15.97 -15.18 7.18
C VAL A 6 14.85 -15.32 6.16
N ALA A 7 14.01 -16.35 6.29
CA ALA A 7 12.87 -16.56 5.39
C ALA A 7 11.87 -15.40 5.49
N GLU A 8 11.56 -14.94 6.71
CA GLU A 8 10.72 -13.76 6.95
C GLU A 8 11.23 -12.54 6.15
N ASN A 9 12.52 -12.20 6.27
CA ASN A 9 13.10 -11.05 5.58
C ASN A 9 13.17 -11.23 4.07
N VAL A 10 13.51 -12.44 3.58
CA VAL A 10 13.58 -12.72 2.14
C VAL A 10 12.21 -12.56 1.49
N PHE A 11 11.18 -13.20 2.05
CA PHE A 11 9.82 -13.07 1.51
C PHE A 11 9.28 -11.64 1.66
N GLY A 12 9.56 -10.97 2.79
CA GLY A 12 9.20 -9.57 2.98
C GLY A 12 9.84 -8.67 1.91
N THR A 13 11.12 -8.91 1.60
CA THR A 13 11.85 -8.14 0.56
C THR A 13 11.26 -8.34 -0.82
N ILE A 14 10.96 -9.59 -1.19
CA ILE A 14 10.35 -9.89 -2.50
C ILE A 14 8.97 -9.21 -2.58
N GLY A 15 8.14 -9.31 -1.55
CA GLY A 15 6.83 -8.67 -1.50
C GLY A 15 6.92 -7.15 -1.65
N THR A 16 7.83 -6.52 -0.93
CA THR A 16 8.11 -5.08 -1.04
C THR A 16 8.57 -4.68 -2.44
N ILE A 17 9.46 -5.47 -3.07
CA ILE A 17 9.93 -5.22 -4.43
C ILE A 17 8.76 -5.29 -5.42
N CYS A 18 7.89 -6.31 -5.33
CA CYS A 18 6.71 -6.43 -6.18
C CYS A 18 5.84 -5.17 -6.10
N TRP A 19 5.44 -4.76 -4.90
CA TRP A 19 4.61 -3.58 -4.73
C TRP A 19 5.29 -2.27 -5.17
N CYS A 20 6.61 -2.14 -5.01
CA CYS A 20 7.31 -0.96 -5.51
C CYS A 20 7.36 -0.95 -7.04
N ILE A 21 7.73 -2.07 -7.66
CA ILE A 21 7.88 -2.19 -9.11
C ILE A 21 6.55 -1.99 -9.82
N GLN A 22 5.39 -2.35 -9.24
CA GLN A 22 4.11 -2.19 -9.95
C GLN A 22 3.78 -0.73 -10.32
N LEU A 23 4.21 0.25 -9.51
CA LEU A 23 3.93 1.67 -9.76
C LEU A 23 5.00 2.35 -10.64
N ILE A 24 6.21 1.82 -10.71
CA ILE A 24 7.32 2.42 -11.48
C ILE A 24 6.96 2.56 -12.98
N PRO A 25 6.43 1.53 -13.67
CA PRO A 25 5.99 1.66 -15.06
C PRO A 25 4.91 2.73 -15.24
N GLN A 26 4.00 2.90 -14.27
CA GLN A 26 2.95 3.91 -14.34
C GLN A 26 3.53 5.32 -14.19
N VAL A 27 4.48 5.52 -13.27
CA VAL A 27 5.20 6.79 -13.12
C VAL A 27 5.95 7.13 -14.41
N TRP A 28 6.67 6.15 -14.98
CA TRP A 28 7.42 6.34 -16.21
C TRP A 28 6.52 6.63 -17.41
N LYS A 29 5.43 5.86 -17.58
CA LYS A 29 4.46 6.05 -18.66
C LYS A 29 3.85 7.45 -18.61
N SER A 30 3.40 7.89 -17.42
CA SER A 30 2.82 9.22 -17.24
C SER A 30 3.81 10.34 -17.58
N TRP A 31 5.08 10.17 -17.19
CA TRP A 31 6.14 11.11 -17.55
C TRP A 31 6.47 11.07 -19.05
N ARG A 32 6.49 9.90 -19.69
CA ARG A 32 6.82 9.75 -21.10
C ARG A 32 5.71 10.32 -21.99
N ASP A 33 4.48 9.95 -21.70
CA ASP A 33 3.30 10.29 -22.50
C ASP A 33 2.78 11.71 -22.18
N LYS A 34 3.29 12.34 -21.11
CA LYS A 34 2.88 13.67 -20.61
C LYS A 34 1.36 13.77 -20.36
N SER A 35 0.75 12.64 -20.02
CA SER A 35 -0.68 12.50 -19.76
C SER A 35 -0.88 11.42 -18.70
N THR A 36 -1.94 11.57 -17.89
CA THR A 36 -2.38 10.54 -16.95
C THR A 36 -3.72 9.94 -17.36
N TYR A 37 -4.05 9.96 -18.66
CA TYR A 37 -5.28 9.39 -19.18
C TYR A 37 -5.48 7.94 -18.72
N GLY A 38 -6.64 7.66 -18.12
CA GLY A 38 -7.02 6.35 -17.56
C GLY A 38 -6.52 6.11 -16.13
N LEU A 39 -5.70 6.99 -15.55
CA LEU A 39 -5.27 6.91 -14.15
C LEU A 39 -6.19 7.76 -13.26
N SER A 40 -6.88 7.13 -12.32
CA SER A 40 -7.75 7.85 -11.37
C SER A 40 -6.92 8.57 -10.30
N PRO A 41 -6.96 9.93 -10.22
CA PRO A 41 -6.22 10.68 -9.20
C PRO A 41 -6.69 10.36 -7.78
N PHE A 42 -7.98 10.06 -7.61
CA PHE A 42 -8.53 9.69 -6.30
C PHE A 42 -8.00 8.33 -5.86
N MET A 43 -7.93 7.36 -6.77
CA MET A 43 -7.40 6.03 -6.48
C MET A 43 -5.96 6.10 -5.98
N VAL A 44 -5.05 6.74 -6.73
CA VAL A 44 -3.64 6.83 -6.31
C VAL A 44 -3.44 7.67 -5.06
N LEU A 45 -4.30 8.65 -4.79
CA LEU A 45 -4.30 9.38 -3.52
C LEU A 45 -4.73 8.50 -2.35
N THR A 46 -5.77 7.68 -2.50
CA THR A 46 -6.19 6.75 -1.45
C THR A 46 -5.09 5.74 -1.15
N TRP A 47 -4.42 5.20 -2.17
CA TRP A 47 -3.26 4.31 -2.00
C TRP A 47 -2.11 4.98 -1.25
N ALA A 48 -1.79 6.23 -1.61
CA ALA A 48 -0.77 7.01 -0.90
C ALA A 48 -1.17 7.27 0.55
N ALA A 49 -2.45 7.57 0.83
CA ALA A 49 -2.94 7.81 2.18
C ALA A 49 -2.97 6.54 3.05
N SER A 50 -3.26 5.37 2.48
CA SER A 50 -3.25 4.08 3.18
C SER A 50 -1.87 3.69 3.73
N ALA A 51 -0.79 4.28 3.21
CA ALA A 51 0.56 4.10 3.75
C ALA A 51 0.70 4.57 5.21
N LEU A 52 -0.09 5.57 5.62
CA LEU A 52 -0.06 6.09 6.98
C LEU A 52 -0.47 5.02 8.02
N PRO A 53 -1.70 4.48 7.99
CA PRO A 53 -2.11 3.45 8.94
C PRO A 53 -1.26 2.19 8.88
N LEU A 54 -0.96 1.68 7.67
CA LEU A 54 -0.17 0.47 7.50
C LEU A 54 1.26 0.67 8.04
N GLY A 55 1.86 1.84 7.78
CA GLY A 55 3.18 2.19 8.28
C GLY A 55 3.23 2.27 9.80
N VAL A 56 2.27 2.97 10.44
CA VAL A 56 2.16 3.00 11.90
C VAL A 56 2.03 1.58 12.45
N TYR A 57 1.17 0.77 11.86
CA TYR A 57 0.89 -0.58 12.32
C TYR A 57 2.13 -1.49 12.22
N ASN A 58 2.83 -1.50 11.07
CA ASN A 58 4.05 -2.29 10.87
C ASN A 58 5.21 -1.85 11.78
N ILE A 59 5.40 -0.54 11.99
CA ILE A 59 6.45 0.00 12.86
C ILE A 59 6.22 -0.40 14.32
N VAL A 60 4.97 -0.31 14.79
CA VAL A 60 4.65 -0.62 16.18
C VAL A 60 4.64 -2.13 16.43
N LEU A 61 4.13 -2.93 15.50
CA LEU A 61 4.22 -4.41 15.54
C LEU A 61 5.65 -4.94 15.36
N ASN A 62 6.61 -4.06 15.07
CA ASN A 62 8.00 -4.40 14.82
C ASN A 62 8.13 -5.56 13.84
N THR A 63 7.47 -5.46 12.68
CA THR A 63 7.64 -6.41 11.58
C THR A 63 9.07 -6.30 11.02
N ASN A 64 9.47 -7.27 10.19
CA ASN A 64 10.73 -7.14 9.47
C ASN A 64 10.84 -5.81 8.69
N ILE A 65 12.09 -5.37 8.50
CA ILE A 65 12.43 -4.09 7.87
C ILE A 65 11.78 -3.93 6.49
N PRO A 66 11.76 -4.96 5.61
CA PRO A 66 11.07 -4.85 4.32
C PRO A 66 9.61 -4.44 4.42
N LEU A 67 8.84 -5.05 5.34
CA LEU A 67 7.41 -4.72 5.53
C LEU A 67 7.21 -3.35 6.20
N ILE A 68 8.18 -2.86 6.98
CA ILE A 68 8.16 -1.48 7.49
C ILE A 68 8.41 -0.46 6.37
N LEU A 69 9.35 -0.73 5.47
CA LEU A 69 9.69 0.16 4.35
C LEU A 69 8.63 0.17 3.26
N GLN A 70 7.95 -0.97 3.05
CA GLN A 70 6.94 -1.16 2.02
C GLN A 70 5.91 -0.03 1.91
N PRO A 71 5.15 0.33 2.97
CA PRO A 71 4.14 1.39 2.87
C PRO A 71 4.77 2.74 2.52
N GLN A 72 6.00 3.01 2.96
CA GLN A 72 6.68 4.28 2.69
C GLN A 72 7.05 4.41 1.21
N LEU A 73 7.65 3.36 0.66
CA LEU A 73 8.07 3.31 -0.73
C LEU A 73 6.86 3.32 -1.66
N PHE A 74 5.88 2.45 -1.40
CA PHE A 74 4.65 2.37 -2.17
C PHE A 74 3.85 3.67 -2.10
N GLY A 75 3.64 4.21 -0.89
CA GLY A 75 2.90 5.44 -0.68
C GLY A 75 3.55 6.65 -1.35
N THR A 76 4.88 6.72 -1.36
CA THR A 76 5.62 7.76 -2.08
C THR A 76 5.45 7.64 -3.58
N LEU A 77 5.58 6.44 -4.16
CA LEU A 77 5.35 6.21 -5.59
C LEU A 77 3.90 6.54 -5.99
N ALA A 78 2.93 6.19 -5.14
CA ALA A 78 1.53 6.54 -5.34
C ALA A 78 1.32 8.07 -5.28
N ALA A 79 2.00 8.77 -4.37
CA ALA A 79 1.98 10.23 -4.30
C ALA A 79 2.61 10.90 -5.54
N VAL A 80 3.66 10.29 -6.12
CA VAL A 80 4.22 10.73 -7.41
C VAL A 80 3.16 10.60 -8.52
N CYS A 81 2.50 9.44 -8.64
CA CYS A 81 1.41 9.24 -9.59
C CYS A 81 0.28 10.26 -9.39
N TRP A 82 -0.10 10.53 -8.14
CA TRP A 82 -1.12 11.54 -7.81
C TRP A 82 -0.72 12.94 -8.30
N VAL A 83 0.52 13.35 -8.04
CA VAL A 83 1.04 14.65 -8.46
C VAL A 83 1.18 14.74 -9.98
N GLN A 84 1.51 13.64 -10.66
CA GLN A 84 1.46 13.57 -12.12
C GLN A 84 0.04 13.83 -12.64
N CYS A 85 -0.99 13.31 -11.97
CA CYS A 85 -2.39 13.59 -12.34
C CYS A 85 -2.74 15.07 -12.15
N LEU A 86 -2.28 15.68 -11.07
CA LEU A 86 -2.48 17.12 -10.82
C LEU A 86 -1.79 17.98 -11.89
N TYR A 87 -0.58 17.60 -12.29
CA TYR A 87 0.21 18.35 -13.24
C TYR A 87 -0.28 18.19 -14.69
N TYR A 88 -0.46 16.95 -15.17
CA TYR A 88 -0.78 16.69 -16.57
C TYR A 88 -2.26 16.91 -16.90
N ASP A 89 -3.19 16.37 -16.10
CA ASP A 89 -4.62 16.41 -16.42
C ASP A 89 -5.36 17.60 -15.79
N ARG A 90 -4.94 18.04 -14.59
CA ARG A 90 -5.53 19.23 -13.92
C ARG A 90 -4.77 20.52 -14.19
N HIS A 91 -3.72 20.46 -15.01
CA HIS A 91 -2.91 21.60 -15.44
C HIS A 91 -2.40 22.48 -14.28
N LEU A 92 -2.10 21.89 -13.12
CA LEU A 92 -1.41 22.61 -12.05
C LEU A 92 0.00 22.99 -12.54
N SER A 93 0.47 24.17 -12.15
CA SER A 93 1.85 24.56 -12.44
C SER A 93 2.84 23.65 -11.69
N LEU A 94 4.02 23.43 -12.29
CA LEU A 94 5.05 22.55 -11.74
C LEU A 94 5.42 22.90 -10.29
N ARG A 95 5.51 24.19 -9.96
CA ARG A 95 5.80 24.66 -8.59
C ARG A 95 4.73 24.22 -7.60
N LYS A 96 3.46 24.33 -7.96
CA LYS A 96 2.33 23.91 -7.11
C LYS A 96 2.30 22.39 -6.96
N ALA A 97 2.61 21.65 -8.03
CA ALA A 97 2.70 20.20 -8.02
C ALA A 97 3.82 19.69 -7.10
N ILE A 98 5.02 20.26 -7.19
CA ILE A 98 6.16 19.96 -6.31
C ILE A 98 5.82 20.31 -4.86
N PHE A 99 5.25 21.48 -4.61
CA PHE A 99 4.83 21.87 -3.27
C PHE A 99 3.79 20.90 -2.70
N ALA A 100 2.77 20.52 -3.48
CA ALA A 100 1.76 19.56 -3.05
C ALA A 100 2.37 18.19 -2.69
N PHE A 101 3.34 17.71 -3.48
CA PHE A 101 4.08 16.48 -3.19
C PHE A 101 4.79 16.54 -1.84
N PHE A 102 5.65 17.53 -1.64
CA PHE A 102 6.43 17.63 -0.40
C PHE A 102 5.56 17.97 0.81
N ALA A 103 4.52 18.78 0.65
CA ALA A 103 3.54 19.06 1.70
C ALA A 103 2.81 17.78 2.12
N PHE A 104 2.37 16.96 1.15
CA PHE A 104 1.74 15.67 1.43
C PHE A 104 2.69 14.74 2.19
N LEU A 105 3.93 14.58 1.73
CA LEU A 105 4.92 13.74 2.41
C LEU A 105 5.25 14.24 3.82
N ALA A 106 5.38 15.55 4.02
CA ALA A 106 5.65 16.14 5.32
C ALA A 106 4.49 15.90 6.30
N VAL A 107 3.24 16.04 5.83
CA VAL A 107 2.04 15.77 6.64
C VAL A 107 1.96 14.29 6.99
N VAL A 108 2.08 13.39 6.01
CA VAL A 108 2.01 11.94 6.24
C VAL A 108 3.13 11.47 7.15
N GLY A 109 4.37 11.91 6.92
CA GLY A 109 5.51 11.57 7.75
C GLY A 109 5.39 12.10 9.18
N GLY A 110 4.99 13.37 9.34
CA GLY A 110 4.76 13.97 10.65
C GLY A 110 3.65 13.26 11.44
N LEU A 111 2.53 12.95 10.79
CA LEU A 111 1.44 12.19 11.39
C LEU A 111 1.88 10.77 11.76
N GLN A 112 2.65 10.10 10.90
CA GLN A 112 3.14 8.74 11.18
C GLN A 112 4.02 8.73 12.43
N VAL A 113 4.97 9.67 12.53
CA VAL A 113 5.81 9.82 13.72
C VAL A 113 4.95 10.06 14.96
N ALA A 114 4.04 11.04 14.91
CA ALA A 114 3.16 11.35 16.03
C ALA A 114 2.33 10.14 16.48
N PHE A 115 1.73 9.41 15.54
CA PHE A 115 0.93 8.23 15.84
C PHE A 115 1.76 7.05 16.32
N VAL A 116 2.95 6.81 15.80
CA VAL A 116 3.85 5.75 16.32
C VAL A 116 4.16 6.00 17.79
N PHE A 117 4.53 7.23 18.16
CA PHE A 117 4.79 7.57 19.57
C PHE A 117 3.53 7.46 20.42
N ALA A 118 2.38 7.96 19.94
CA ALA A 118 1.11 7.87 20.67
C ALA A 118 0.66 6.41 20.90
N VAL A 119 0.79 5.56 19.90
CA VAL A 119 0.43 4.13 20.01
C VAL A 119 1.40 3.40 20.93
N ARG A 120 2.71 3.64 20.82
CA ARG A 120 3.71 3.05 21.73
C ARG A 120 3.45 3.43 23.17
N HIS A 121 3.19 4.71 23.43
CA HIS A 121 2.83 5.17 24.77
C HIS A 121 1.58 4.46 25.30
N GLY A 122 0.53 4.30 24.48
CA GLY A 122 -0.66 3.53 24.86
C GLY A 122 -0.34 2.06 25.18
N LEU A 123 0.58 1.43 24.45
CA LEU A 123 1.00 0.05 24.73
C LEU A 123 1.81 -0.06 26.03
N ASP A 124 2.65 0.93 26.34
CA ASP A 124 3.42 0.99 27.60
C ASP A 124 2.49 1.11 28.82
N GLU A 125 1.32 1.76 28.65
CA GLU A 125 0.25 1.80 29.64
C GLU A 125 -0.65 0.54 29.66
N GLY A 126 -0.31 -0.47 28.85
CA GLY A 126 -1.08 -1.71 28.72
C GLY A 126 -2.36 -1.59 27.88
N ASN A 127 -2.57 -0.47 27.18
CA ASN A 127 -3.73 -0.22 26.33
C ASN A 127 -3.43 -0.55 24.85
N GLY A 128 -3.87 -1.73 24.41
CA GLY A 128 -3.73 -2.17 23.01
C GLY A 128 -4.71 -1.55 22.01
N ARG A 129 -5.68 -0.73 22.46
CA ARG A 129 -6.73 -0.17 21.57
C ARG A 129 -6.18 0.73 20.47
N PRO A 130 -5.19 1.62 20.70
CA PRO A 130 -4.63 2.44 19.63
C PRO A 130 -3.99 1.60 18.52
N LEU A 131 -3.31 0.51 18.89
CA LEU A 131 -2.72 -0.42 17.92
C LEU A 131 -3.81 -1.11 17.08
N GLN A 132 -4.86 -1.62 17.74
CA GLN A 132 -6.00 -2.25 17.05
C GLN A 132 -6.72 -1.28 16.12
N PHE A 133 -6.87 -0.01 16.51
CA PHE A 133 -7.48 1.02 15.67
C PHE A 133 -6.74 1.17 14.33
N PHE A 134 -5.40 1.28 14.35
CA PHE A 134 -4.61 1.38 13.12
C PHE A 134 -4.62 0.07 12.31
N GLY A 135 -4.65 -1.08 12.96
CA GLY A 135 -4.82 -2.37 12.28
C GLY A 135 -6.16 -2.49 11.55
N VAL A 136 -7.27 -2.14 12.21
CA VAL A 136 -8.61 -2.15 11.58
C VAL A 136 -8.70 -1.11 10.47
N MET A 137 -8.16 0.10 10.68
CA MET A 137 -8.14 1.14 9.66
C MET A 137 -7.36 0.69 8.41
N THR A 138 -6.25 -0.02 8.60
CA THR A 138 -5.48 -0.63 7.51
C THR A 138 -6.33 -1.62 6.72
N VAL A 139 -7.00 -2.55 7.41
CA VAL A 139 -7.88 -3.54 6.78
C VAL A 139 -9.00 -2.86 5.99
N VAL A 140 -9.68 -1.88 6.59
CA VAL A 140 -10.81 -1.16 5.96
C VAL A 140 -10.36 -0.40 4.72
N LEU A 141 -9.23 0.30 4.78
CA LEU A 141 -8.74 1.08 3.65
C LEU A 141 -8.22 0.20 2.51
N ILE A 142 -7.50 -0.87 2.82
CA ILE A 142 -7.02 -1.81 1.81
C ILE A 142 -8.22 -2.52 1.19
N PHE A 143 -8.98 -3.28 1.97
CA PHE A 143 -10.11 -4.05 1.44
C PHE A 143 -11.18 -3.16 0.78
N GLY A 144 -11.54 -2.04 1.42
CA GLY A 144 -12.48 -1.06 0.89
C GLY A 144 -12.00 -0.42 -0.41
N GLY A 145 -10.70 -0.13 -0.51
CA GLY A 145 -10.07 0.40 -1.74
C GLY A 145 -10.06 -0.60 -2.89
N LEU A 146 -10.17 -1.91 -2.61
CA LEU A 146 -10.29 -2.96 -3.63
C LEU A 146 -11.74 -3.18 -4.12
N LEU A 147 -12.76 -2.70 -3.39
CA LEU A 147 -14.17 -2.94 -3.73
C LEU A 147 -14.57 -2.48 -5.15
N PRO A 148 -14.16 -1.30 -5.64
CA PRO A 148 -14.47 -0.90 -7.01
C PRO A 148 -13.87 -1.88 -8.04
N GLN A 149 -12.67 -2.39 -7.78
CA GLN A 149 -11.99 -3.33 -8.67
C GLN A 149 -12.70 -4.69 -8.65
N PHE A 150 -13.15 -5.17 -7.49
CA PHE A 150 -13.97 -6.39 -7.41
C PHE A 150 -15.27 -6.25 -8.21
N TYR A 151 -15.93 -5.10 -8.13
CA TYR A 151 -17.14 -4.83 -8.91
C TYR A 151 -16.88 -4.78 -10.42
N GLU A 152 -15.78 -4.14 -10.84
CA GLU A 152 -15.38 -4.10 -12.26
C GLU A 152 -15.04 -5.50 -12.79
N ILE A 153 -14.26 -6.30 -12.05
CA ILE A 153 -13.96 -7.69 -12.42
C ILE A 153 -15.25 -8.50 -12.57
N TRP A 154 -16.18 -8.37 -11.61
CA TRP A 154 -17.44 -9.11 -11.65
C TRP A 154 -18.32 -8.73 -12.84
N LYS A 155 -18.41 -7.44 -13.18
CA LYS A 155 -19.33 -6.93 -14.21
C LYS A 155 -18.73 -6.89 -15.61
N LEU A 156 -17.47 -6.50 -15.73
CA LEU A 156 -16.77 -6.22 -16.99
C LEU A 156 -15.76 -7.31 -17.36
N LYS A 157 -15.40 -8.21 -16.42
CA LYS A 157 -14.33 -9.20 -16.58
C LYS A 157 -12.96 -8.58 -16.89
N GLU A 158 -12.82 -7.28 -16.60
CA GLU A 158 -11.61 -6.48 -16.73
C GLU A 158 -11.62 -5.36 -15.69
N VAL A 159 -10.43 -4.84 -15.33
CA VAL A 159 -10.30 -3.65 -14.46
C VAL A 159 -9.92 -2.48 -15.33
N LEU A 160 -10.78 -1.47 -15.41
CA LEU A 160 -10.55 -0.33 -16.29
C LEU A 160 -9.40 0.53 -15.75
N GLY A 161 -8.41 0.81 -16.60
CA GLY A 161 -7.29 1.69 -16.26
C GLY A 161 -6.11 1.01 -15.53
N ILE A 162 -6.18 -0.29 -15.24
CA ILE A 162 -5.07 -1.05 -14.63
C ILE A 162 -4.74 -2.27 -15.50
N SER A 163 -3.45 -2.51 -15.77
CA SER A 163 -3.04 -3.64 -16.60
C SER A 163 -3.09 -4.98 -15.84
N MET A 164 -3.29 -6.08 -16.57
CA MET A 164 -3.19 -7.43 -16.01
C MET A 164 -1.85 -7.69 -15.31
N ALA A 165 -0.75 -7.24 -15.92
CA ALA A 165 0.59 -7.36 -15.33
C ALA A 165 0.71 -6.63 -13.99
N PHE A 166 0.10 -5.45 -13.86
CA PHE A 166 0.05 -4.72 -12.59
C PHE A 166 -0.64 -5.55 -11.51
N MET A 167 -1.80 -6.14 -11.83
CA MET A 167 -2.57 -6.93 -10.86
C MET A 167 -1.84 -8.20 -10.44
N VAL A 168 -1.13 -8.87 -11.36
CA VAL A 168 -0.28 -10.02 -11.06
C VAL A 168 0.84 -9.66 -10.10
N ILE A 169 1.57 -8.58 -10.38
CA ILE A 169 2.67 -8.13 -9.52
C ILE A 169 2.14 -7.72 -8.13
N ASP A 170 1.00 -7.02 -8.06
CA ASP A 170 0.37 -6.64 -6.79
C ASP A 170 -0.09 -7.87 -5.97
N GLY A 171 -0.65 -8.88 -6.65
CA GLY A 171 -1.02 -10.16 -6.04
C GLY A 171 0.20 -10.92 -5.50
N LEU A 172 1.30 -10.95 -6.25
CA LEU A 172 2.57 -11.54 -5.79
C LEU A 172 3.12 -10.80 -4.56
N GLY A 173 2.99 -9.47 -4.52
CA GLY A 173 3.27 -8.67 -3.33
C GLY A 173 2.54 -9.20 -2.10
N GLY A 174 1.23 -9.38 -2.22
CA GLY A 174 0.39 -9.96 -1.16
C GLY A 174 0.81 -11.39 -0.76
N VAL A 175 1.11 -12.26 -1.72
CA VAL A 175 1.57 -13.64 -1.47
C VAL A 175 2.86 -13.64 -0.65
N PHE A 176 3.88 -12.94 -1.11
CA PHE A 176 5.18 -12.94 -0.45
C PHE A 176 5.16 -12.22 0.90
N SER A 177 4.39 -11.15 1.05
CA SER A 177 4.20 -10.50 2.35
C SER A 177 3.41 -11.37 3.33
N THR A 178 2.45 -12.17 2.87
CA THR A 178 1.76 -13.16 3.71
C THR A 178 2.71 -14.29 4.13
N LEU A 179 3.52 -14.81 3.20
CA LEU A 179 4.54 -15.82 3.50
C LEU A 179 5.56 -15.30 4.51
N SER A 180 5.99 -14.03 4.39
CA SER A 180 6.87 -13.37 5.36
C SER A 180 6.32 -13.49 6.79
N LEU A 181 5.03 -13.16 6.99
CA LEU A 181 4.39 -13.26 8.30
C LEU A 181 4.33 -14.70 8.84
N ALA A 182 4.24 -15.71 7.96
CA ALA A 182 4.18 -17.11 8.37
C ALA A 182 5.46 -17.62 9.05
N PHE A 183 6.59 -16.94 8.85
CA PHE A 183 7.88 -17.25 9.48
C PHE A 183 8.22 -16.39 10.70
N LYS A 184 7.32 -15.47 11.08
CA LYS A 184 7.44 -14.66 12.30
C LYS A 184 6.98 -15.46 13.53
N ASP A 185 7.48 -15.10 14.72
CA ASP A 185 7.10 -15.71 16.01
C ASP A 185 5.59 -15.73 16.28
N SER A 186 4.90 -14.67 15.85
CA SER A 186 3.46 -14.54 15.96
C SER A 186 2.89 -13.92 14.69
N ILE A 187 1.78 -14.50 14.23
CA ILE A 187 1.06 -14.02 13.05
C ILE A 187 0.03 -13.00 13.52
N ASP A 188 0.17 -11.76 13.06
CA ASP A 188 -0.86 -10.74 13.28
C ASP A 188 -2.03 -10.96 12.29
N PRO A 189 -3.26 -11.20 12.79
CA PRO A 189 -4.39 -11.54 11.93
C PRO A 189 -4.83 -10.37 11.05
N LEU A 190 -4.69 -9.12 11.49
CA LEU A 190 -5.11 -7.94 10.72
C LEU A 190 -4.15 -7.68 9.56
N LEU A 191 -2.84 -7.85 9.76
CA LEU A 191 -1.86 -7.81 8.67
C LEU A 191 -2.05 -8.97 7.69
N ALA A 192 -2.21 -10.19 8.20
CA ALA A 192 -2.43 -11.36 7.35
C ALA A 192 -3.68 -11.17 6.49
N PHE A 193 -4.79 -10.72 7.08
CA PHE A 193 -6.02 -10.41 6.33
C PHE A 193 -5.80 -9.33 5.28
N SER A 194 -5.07 -8.26 5.62
CA SER A 194 -4.77 -7.17 4.68
C SER A 194 -4.01 -7.66 3.46
N TYR A 195 -2.99 -8.50 3.65
CA TYR A 195 -2.19 -9.04 2.54
C TYR A 195 -2.95 -10.10 1.74
N ILE A 196 -3.70 -10.99 2.41
CA ILE A 196 -4.55 -11.98 1.75
C ILE A 196 -5.64 -11.32 0.91
N SER A 197 -6.22 -10.21 1.36
CA SER A 197 -7.23 -9.47 0.60
C SER A 197 -6.74 -9.06 -0.80
N VAL A 198 -5.46 -8.69 -0.91
CA VAL A 198 -4.81 -8.35 -2.19
C VAL A 198 -4.68 -9.59 -3.08
N ILE A 199 -4.38 -10.75 -2.50
CA ILE A 199 -4.31 -12.04 -3.20
C ILE A 199 -5.70 -12.45 -3.74
N VAL A 200 -6.76 -12.30 -2.93
CA VAL A 200 -8.11 -12.72 -3.35
C VAL A 200 -8.55 -11.98 -4.61
N ARG A 201 -8.16 -10.71 -4.75
CA ARG A 201 -8.47 -9.92 -5.96
C ARG A 201 -7.95 -10.57 -7.24
N ILE A 202 -6.76 -11.18 -7.23
CA ILE A 202 -6.24 -11.83 -8.44
C ILE A 202 -7.01 -13.12 -8.78
N LEU A 203 -7.42 -13.89 -7.76
CA LEU A 203 -8.14 -15.15 -7.95
C LEU A 203 -9.55 -14.93 -8.53
N CYS A 204 -10.13 -13.75 -8.32
CA CYS A 204 -11.43 -13.39 -8.88
C CYS A 204 -11.39 -13.12 -10.39
N ILE A 205 -10.22 -12.92 -11.00
CA ILE A 205 -10.09 -12.59 -12.42
C ILE A 205 -10.29 -13.82 -13.32
N ASP A 206 -9.82 -15.00 -12.89
CA ASP A 206 -9.88 -16.24 -13.67
C ASP A 206 -11.21 -17.01 -13.52
N GLN A 207 -12.23 -16.39 -12.91
CA GLN A 207 -13.53 -17.03 -12.78
C GLN A 207 -14.38 -16.79 -14.05
N PRO A 208 -14.86 -17.87 -14.71
CA PRO A 208 -15.62 -17.79 -15.97
C PRO A 208 -16.84 -16.86 -15.89
#